data_AF-A0A011R818-F1
#
_entry.id   AF-A0A011R818-F1
#
_cell.length_a   1.000
_cell.length_b   1.000
_cell.length_c   1.000
_cell.angle_alpha   90.00
_cell.angle_beta   90.00
_cell.angle_gamma   90.00
#
_symmetry.space_group_name_H-M   'P 1'
#
loop_
_entity.id
_entity.type
_entity.pdbx_description
1 polymer ?
#
loop_
_entity_poly.entity_id
_entity_poly.type
_entity_poly.pdbx_seq_one_letter_code
_entity_poly.pdbx_strand_id
1 'polypeptide(L)'
;MNMDPGTGRSAAPLSRHRSVWEVRSESWIGLVDQLSQLAKLPLDDPSREDRLTTVQALTEALRPIEACWAFPGRRAFTDLCTFIDRGDLALAAVGARRIHRTLASLTYRHEGTAPKNDADLPSQIESEQEYRAQLRCPYFEVLVVDDMPADEEESLHRRVRSERRADDDFVYDVVVVPTFEDALVATMVNFNLQAVVIRYDFPYRSIHFAELTMRRFLEGADVDGELLPESERGPLLGRQIAHLRPELDLYLVTDVNVEDVAAKAGDTFNRIFFGEEDKLELGHSLMQGVAERYHTPFFEALRKYAKQPTGVFHALPLARGKSIMNSNWIGDLGEFYGMNLFMAETSATSGGLDSLLEPTSSLKLAQEYAARAFGSRRTFLVTNGTSTANKIVVQAIVRPDDIVLVDRNCHKSHHYGMVLAGAQVTYLEAYPLHEYSMYGAVPIRHIKETLLELRRAGTLNRVRMVLLTNCTFDGIVYNVERLMLECLAIKPEMPGDQA
;
A
#
# COMPACT_ATOMS: atom_id res chain seq x y z
N MET A 1 23.54 11.73 40.22
CA MET A 1 24.43 12.87 39.94
C MET A 1 23.65 13.81 39.04
N ASN A 2 23.48 15.05 39.47
CA ASN A 2 22.51 16.04 38.98
C ASN A 2 22.59 16.29 37.47
N MET A 3 21.43 16.40 36.81
CA MET A 3 21.27 17.05 35.51
C MET A 3 20.23 18.16 35.65
N ASP A 4 20.66 19.34 35.23
CA ASP A 4 20.04 20.67 35.29
C ASP A 4 18.82 20.77 34.34
N PRO A 5 17.71 21.47 34.70
CA PRO A 5 16.57 21.68 33.81
C PRO A 5 16.64 23.06 33.15
N GLY A 6 16.90 23.13 31.85
CA GLY A 6 16.85 24.42 31.16
C GLY A 6 17.25 24.39 29.70
N THR A 7 16.27 24.23 28.81
CA THR A 7 16.09 24.95 27.53
C THR A 7 14.93 24.30 26.78
N GLY A 8 13.71 24.68 27.14
CA GLY A 8 12.51 24.33 26.39
C GLY A 8 12.48 25.08 25.06
N ARG A 9 13.13 24.53 24.03
CA ARG A 9 12.66 24.72 22.65
C ARG A 9 11.63 23.63 22.41
N SER A 10 10.37 24.03 22.31
CA SER A 10 9.26 23.17 21.88
C SER A 10 9.64 22.50 20.56
N ALA A 11 10.07 21.25 20.62
CA ALA A 11 10.19 20.41 19.44
C ALA A 11 8.78 20.21 18.88
N ALA A 12 8.65 20.46 17.58
CA ALA A 12 7.38 20.47 16.86
C ALA A 12 6.50 19.21 17.07
N PRO A 13 5.18 19.28 16.83
CA PRO A 13 4.17 18.27 17.21
C PRO A 13 4.27 16.90 16.51
N LEU A 14 5.22 16.74 15.59
CA LEU A 14 5.30 15.57 14.71
C LEU A 14 5.78 14.28 15.42
N SER A 15 6.34 14.36 16.63
CA SER A 15 6.82 13.15 17.35
C SER A 15 5.70 12.32 17.98
N ARG A 16 4.45 12.78 17.96
CA ARG A 16 3.29 12.06 18.51
C ARG A 16 2.53 11.23 17.49
N HIS A 17 2.69 11.53 16.20
CA HIS A 17 1.90 10.93 15.12
C HIS A 17 2.73 9.88 14.38
N ARG A 18 2.09 8.78 13.98
CA ARG A 18 2.73 7.67 13.26
C ARG A 18 2.77 7.91 11.76
N SER A 19 1.90 8.77 11.23
CA SER A 19 1.81 9.09 9.81
C SER A 19 1.30 10.50 9.53
N VAL A 20 1.56 11.01 8.32
CA VAL A 20 1.03 12.30 7.84
C VAL A 20 -0.51 12.27 7.74
N TRP A 21 -1.09 11.10 7.46
CA TRP A 21 -2.55 10.92 7.46
C TRP A 21 -3.17 11.17 8.83
N GLU A 22 -2.55 10.67 9.91
CA GLU A 22 -3.02 10.95 11.28
C GLU A 22 -2.96 12.45 11.58
N VAL A 23 -1.84 13.11 11.24
CA VAL A 23 -1.70 14.58 11.39
C VAL A 23 -2.81 15.30 10.63
N ARG A 24 -3.08 14.90 9.37
CA ARG A 24 -4.14 15.48 8.54
C ARG A 24 -5.51 15.34 9.18
N SER A 25 -5.87 14.12 9.59
CA SER A 25 -7.18 13.81 10.17
C SER A 25 -7.41 14.58 11.48
N GLU A 26 -6.43 14.53 12.40
CA GLU A 26 -6.52 15.25 13.68
C GLU A 26 -6.55 16.76 13.48
N SER A 27 -5.77 17.29 12.54
CA SER A 27 -5.76 18.73 12.25
C SER A 27 -7.11 19.21 11.69
N TRP A 28 -7.78 18.42 10.85
CA TRP A 28 -9.14 18.74 10.38
C TRP A 28 -10.18 18.69 11.50
N ILE A 29 -10.10 17.70 12.40
CA ILE A 29 -10.99 17.61 13.57
C ILE A 29 -10.80 18.85 14.44
N GLY A 30 -9.55 19.20 14.76
CA GLY A 30 -9.20 20.38 15.52
C GLY A 30 -9.67 21.67 14.86
N LEU A 31 -9.46 21.81 13.55
CA LEU A 31 -9.83 23.02 12.79
C LEU A 31 -11.35 23.23 12.81
N VAL A 32 -12.12 22.16 12.61
CA VAL A 32 -13.59 22.19 12.69
C VAL A 32 -14.07 22.58 14.08
N ASP A 33 -13.50 21.99 15.12
CA ASP A 33 -13.87 22.29 16.51
C ASP A 33 -13.59 23.76 16.86
N GLN A 34 -12.38 24.24 16.58
CA GLN A 34 -11.98 25.61 16.88
C GLN A 34 -12.81 26.64 16.12
N LEU A 35 -13.03 26.44 14.81
CA LEU A 35 -13.87 27.35 14.02
C LEU A 35 -15.34 27.33 14.48
N SER A 36 -15.88 26.16 14.84
CA SER A 36 -17.25 26.04 15.33
C SER A 36 -17.47 26.73 16.67
N GLN A 37 -16.46 26.69 17.55
CA GLN A 37 -16.48 27.41 18.82
C GLN A 37 -16.31 28.92 18.61
N LEU A 38 -15.34 29.34 17.79
CA LEU A 38 -15.12 30.74 17.43
C LEU A 38 -16.34 31.42 16.77
N ALA A 39 -17.11 30.68 15.97
CA ALA A 39 -18.33 31.19 15.35
C ALA A 39 -19.47 31.47 16.36
N LYS A 40 -19.42 30.88 17.56
CA LYS A 40 -20.43 31.05 18.62
C LYS A 40 -20.00 32.02 19.72
N LEU A 41 -18.70 32.25 19.87
CA LEU A 41 -18.15 33.10 20.94
C LEU A 41 -18.44 34.59 20.69
N PRO A 42 -18.77 35.37 21.74
CA PRO A 42 -18.82 36.83 21.67
C PRO A 42 -17.47 37.42 21.23
N LEU A 43 -17.50 38.63 20.66
CA LEU A 43 -16.29 39.33 20.20
C LEU A 43 -15.31 39.63 21.35
N ASP A 44 -15.83 39.85 22.57
CA ASP A 44 -15.06 40.24 23.75
C ASP A 44 -14.58 39.04 24.60
N ASP A 45 -14.71 37.81 24.10
CA ASP A 45 -14.31 36.62 24.84
C ASP A 45 -12.77 36.50 24.92
N PRO A 46 -12.17 36.38 26.12
CA PRO A 46 -10.72 36.34 26.29
C PRO A 46 -10.06 35.10 25.66
N SER A 47 -10.81 34.02 25.41
CA SER A 47 -10.28 32.82 24.76
C SER A 47 -10.21 32.92 23.23
N ARG A 48 -10.73 33.99 22.63
CA ARG A 48 -10.81 34.15 21.17
C ARG A 48 -9.43 34.24 20.52
N GLU A 49 -8.50 34.95 21.14
CA GLU A 49 -7.13 35.15 20.61
C GLU A 49 -6.33 33.84 20.59
N ASP A 50 -6.38 33.08 21.69
CA ASP A 50 -5.72 31.76 21.79
C ASP A 50 -6.25 30.78 20.73
N ARG A 51 -7.56 30.80 20.48
CA ARG A 51 -8.21 29.95 19.48
C ARG A 51 -7.88 30.35 18.06
N LEU A 52 -7.81 31.65 17.76
CA LEU A 52 -7.35 32.12 16.45
C LEU A 52 -5.89 31.71 16.20
N THR A 53 -5.03 31.81 17.22
CA THR A 53 -3.65 31.33 17.15
C THR A 53 -3.59 29.84 16.87
N THR A 54 -4.46 29.06 17.53
CA THR A 54 -4.56 27.61 17.29
C THR A 54 -5.05 27.32 15.86
N VAL A 55 -6.05 28.05 15.37
CA VAL A 55 -6.53 27.92 13.98
C VAL A 55 -5.42 28.22 12.98
N GLN A 56 -4.62 29.27 13.19
CA GLN A 56 -3.48 29.60 12.34
C GLN A 56 -2.43 28.48 12.34
N ALA A 57 -2.07 27.95 13.50
CA ALA A 57 -1.14 26.82 13.59
C ALA A 57 -1.66 25.57 12.85
N LEU A 58 -2.96 25.29 12.97
CA LEU A 58 -3.60 24.16 12.27
C LEU A 58 -3.65 24.39 10.75
N THR A 59 -3.94 25.60 10.29
CA THR A 59 -3.98 25.90 8.85
C THR A 59 -2.60 25.90 8.23
N GLU A 60 -1.57 26.38 8.94
CA GLU A 60 -0.17 26.27 8.53
C GLU A 60 0.28 24.81 8.42
N ALA A 61 -0.08 23.96 9.37
CA ALA A 61 0.23 22.53 9.33
C ALA A 61 -0.50 21.80 8.18
N LEU A 62 -1.77 22.14 7.92
CA LEU A 62 -2.57 21.52 6.86
C LEU A 62 -2.19 21.99 5.46
N ARG A 63 -1.71 23.23 5.28
CA ARG A 63 -1.43 23.81 3.95
C ARG A 63 -0.55 22.95 3.04
N PRO A 64 0.65 22.48 3.46
CA PRO A 64 1.46 21.63 2.61
C PRO A 64 0.86 20.22 2.47
N ILE A 65 0.17 19.73 3.49
CA ILE A 65 -0.50 18.43 3.43
C ILE A 65 -1.58 18.45 2.35
N GLU A 66 -2.52 19.39 2.37
CA GLU A 66 -3.63 19.45 1.41
C GLU A 66 -3.20 19.67 -0.05
N ALA A 67 -1.96 20.07 -0.30
CA ALA A 67 -1.40 20.11 -1.65
C ALA A 67 -1.10 18.71 -2.23
N CYS A 68 -0.97 17.68 -1.39
CA CYS A 68 -0.66 16.31 -1.81
C CYS A 68 -1.88 15.42 -2.06
N TRP A 69 -3.11 15.89 -1.83
CA TRP A 69 -4.36 15.12 -2.04
C TRP A 69 -5.29 15.83 -3.01
N ALA A 70 -6.07 15.05 -3.78
CA ALA A 70 -7.00 15.62 -4.76
C ALA A 70 -8.20 16.32 -4.10
N PHE A 71 -8.62 15.85 -2.91
CA PHE A 71 -9.72 16.43 -2.15
C PHE A 71 -9.35 16.67 -0.68
N PRO A 72 -9.70 17.83 -0.08
CA PRO A 72 -10.26 19.03 -0.74
C PRO A 72 -9.32 19.67 -1.77
N GLY A 73 -8.02 19.39 -1.68
CA GLY A 73 -7.00 19.95 -2.56
C GLY A 73 -6.62 21.38 -2.17
N ARG A 74 -5.56 21.88 -2.83
CA ARG A 74 -4.93 23.18 -2.53
C ARG A 74 -5.92 24.35 -2.58
N ARG A 75 -6.75 24.39 -3.63
CA ARG A 75 -7.65 25.52 -3.86
C ARG A 75 -8.78 25.62 -2.83
N ALA A 76 -9.52 24.55 -2.62
CA ALA A 76 -10.63 24.57 -1.67
C ALA A 76 -10.14 24.85 -0.24
N PHE A 77 -8.93 24.39 0.10
CA PHE A 77 -8.28 24.76 1.35
C PHE A 77 -7.87 26.24 1.40
N THR A 78 -7.35 26.79 0.30
CA THR A 78 -7.00 28.23 0.20
C THR A 78 -8.24 29.13 0.30
N ASP A 79 -9.35 28.73 -0.31
CA ASP A 79 -10.64 29.43 -0.18
C ASP A 79 -11.12 29.44 1.28
N LEU A 80 -10.98 28.31 1.98
CA LEU A 80 -11.28 28.22 3.41
C LEU A 80 -10.38 29.16 4.23
N CYS A 81 -9.07 29.16 3.99
CA CYS A 81 -8.14 30.10 4.64
C CYS A 81 -8.52 31.55 4.38
N THR A 82 -8.96 31.88 3.16
CA THR A 82 -9.37 33.25 2.82
C THR A 82 -10.57 33.72 3.65
N PHE A 83 -11.53 32.83 3.96
CA PHE A 83 -12.64 33.17 4.88
C PHE A 83 -12.14 33.39 6.31
N ILE A 84 -11.17 32.59 6.76
CA ILE A 84 -10.56 32.75 8.09
C ILE A 84 -9.83 34.10 8.19
N ASP A 85 -9.04 34.45 7.18
CA ASP A 85 -8.25 35.68 7.13
C ASP A 85 -9.12 36.94 7.06
N ARG A 86 -10.29 36.84 6.41
CA ARG A 86 -11.30 37.91 6.37
C ARG A 86 -12.12 38.06 7.66
N GLY A 87 -11.98 37.11 8.59
CA GLY A 87 -12.76 37.08 9.83
C GLY A 87 -14.19 36.55 9.66
N ASP A 88 -14.53 35.97 8.52
CA ASP A 88 -15.84 35.38 8.23
C ASP A 88 -15.98 33.98 8.88
N LEU A 89 -15.81 33.93 10.21
CA LEU A 89 -15.66 32.67 10.96
C LEU A 89 -16.89 31.76 10.88
N ALA A 90 -18.09 32.32 10.68
CA ALA A 90 -19.30 31.54 10.47
C ALA A 90 -19.27 30.77 9.14
N LEU A 91 -18.83 31.41 8.05
CA LEU A 91 -18.67 30.77 6.74
C LEU A 91 -17.52 29.76 6.76
N ALA A 92 -16.40 30.12 7.40
CA ALA A 92 -15.27 29.20 7.58
C ALA A 92 -15.68 27.94 8.36
N ALA A 93 -16.46 28.08 9.45
CA ALA A 93 -16.94 26.94 10.23
C ALA A 93 -17.91 26.03 9.45
N VAL A 94 -18.73 26.59 8.55
CA VAL A 94 -19.59 25.79 7.65
C VAL A 94 -18.74 25.07 6.60
N GLY A 95 -17.83 25.78 5.94
CA GLY A 95 -16.92 25.21 4.94
C GLY A 95 -16.04 24.09 5.49
N ALA A 96 -15.41 24.30 6.65
CA ALA A 96 -14.58 23.29 7.31
C ALA A 96 -15.39 22.05 7.71
N ARG A 97 -16.59 22.22 8.28
CA ARG A 97 -17.47 21.10 8.62
C ARG A 97 -17.88 20.29 7.40
N ARG A 98 -18.20 20.97 6.30
CA ARG A 98 -18.54 20.31 5.03
C ARG A 98 -17.39 19.48 4.50
N ILE A 99 -16.19 20.05 4.41
CA ILE A 99 -15.00 19.33 3.96
C ILE A 99 -14.71 18.13 4.86
N HIS A 100 -14.68 18.32 6.18
CA HIS A 100 -14.42 17.25 7.13
C HIS A 100 -15.45 16.12 7.03
N ARG A 101 -16.74 16.45 6.89
CA ARG A 101 -17.80 15.46 6.73
C ARG A 101 -17.65 14.65 5.45
N THR A 102 -17.32 15.30 4.34
CA THR A 102 -17.04 14.62 3.06
C THR A 102 -15.76 13.77 3.13
N LEU A 103 -14.72 14.21 3.86
CA LEU A 103 -13.52 13.41 4.10
C LEU A 103 -13.83 12.16 4.94
N ALA A 104 -14.67 12.30 5.98
CA ALA A 104 -15.06 11.20 6.85
C ALA A 104 -15.98 10.19 6.14
N SER A 105 -16.89 10.64 5.27
CA SER A 105 -17.80 9.78 4.51
C SER A 105 -17.20 9.24 3.20
N LEU A 106 -16.03 9.73 2.79
CA LEU A 106 -15.36 9.38 1.53
C LEU A 106 -16.20 9.63 0.25
N THR A 107 -17.28 10.40 0.32
CA THR A 107 -18.19 10.58 -0.83
C THR A 107 -17.57 11.37 -1.98
N TYR A 108 -16.53 12.16 -1.72
CA TYR A 108 -15.77 12.85 -2.78
C TYR A 108 -15.21 11.91 -3.86
N ARG A 109 -15.07 10.62 -3.54
CA ARG A 109 -14.58 9.58 -4.45
C ARG A 109 -15.55 9.26 -5.58
N HIS A 110 -16.85 9.43 -5.35
CA HIS A 110 -17.89 9.01 -6.30
C HIS A 110 -18.83 10.16 -6.70
N GLU A 111 -19.02 11.16 -5.83
CA GLU A 111 -19.83 12.33 -6.13
C GLU A 111 -18.96 13.41 -6.79
N GLY A 112 -19.20 13.67 -8.09
CA GLY A 112 -18.43 14.63 -8.89
C GLY A 112 -18.54 16.10 -8.48
N THR A 113 -19.31 16.41 -7.43
CA THR A 113 -19.48 17.79 -6.93
C THR A 113 -19.47 17.80 -5.41
N ALA A 114 -18.60 18.64 -4.82
CA ALA A 114 -18.70 18.95 -3.40
C ALA A 114 -20.12 19.50 -3.11
N PRO A 115 -20.78 19.07 -2.01
CA PRO A 115 -22.21 19.28 -1.78
C PRO A 115 -22.60 20.75 -1.62
N LYS A 116 -23.19 21.40 -2.63
CA LYS A 116 -23.28 22.88 -2.72
C LYS A 116 -23.96 23.53 -1.51
N ASN A 117 -24.92 22.85 -0.88
CA ASN A 117 -25.63 23.31 0.31
C ASN A 117 -25.54 22.29 1.47
N ASP A 118 -25.85 22.74 2.70
CA ASP A 118 -25.91 21.85 3.90
C ASP A 118 -26.94 20.70 3.75
N ALA A 119 -27.96 20.89 2.90
CA ALA A 119 -28.94 19.86 2.57
C ALA A 119 -28.38 18.72 1.71
N ASP A 120 -27.27 18.97 1.00
CA ASP A 120 -26.59 17.98 0.14
C ASP A 120 -25.47 17.25 0.90
N LEU A 121 -25.24 17.56 2.18
CA LEU A 121 -24.17 16.94 2.96
C LEU A 121 -24.47 15.45 3.20
N PRO A 122 -23.51 14.54 2.94
CA PRO A 122 -23.68 13.10 3.14
C PRO A 122 -24.19 12.79 4.53
N SER A 123 -25.25 12.01 4.71
CA SER A 123 -25.74 11.66 6.05
C SER A 123 -24.61 11.10 6.93
N GLN A 124 -24.65 11.36 8.23
CA GLN A 124 -23.69 10.74 9.17
C GLN A 124 -23.82 9.20 9.20
N ILE A 125 -24.94 8.69 8.68
CA ILE A 125 -25.21 7.28 8.49
C ILE A 125 -25.02 7.03 6.99
N GLU A 126 -24.00 6.26 6.63
CA GLU A 126 -23.80 5.79 5.25
C GLU A 126 -25.02 4.95 4.83
N SER A 127 -25.62 5.28 3.70
CA SER A 127 -26.72 4.46 3.18
C SER A 127 -26.17 3.16 2.57
N GLU A 128 -26.94 2.07 2.63
CA GLU A 128 -26.52 0.81 2.02
C GLU A 128 -26.29 0.93 0.50
N GLN A 129 -26.94 1.92 -0.14
CA GLN A 129 -26.74 2.25 -1.55
C GLN A 129 -25.39 2.94 -1.78
N GLU A 130 -25.01 3.90 -0.94
CA GLU A 130 -23.69 4.56 -0.99
C GLU A 130 -22.57 3.54 -0.79
N TYR A 131 -22.68 2.68 0.23
CA TYR A 131 -21.71 1.64 0.52
C TYR A 131 -21.55 0.67 -0.67
N ARG A 132 -22.65 0.25 -1.30
CA ARG A 132 -22.61 -0.61 -2.49
C ARG A 132 -22.03 0.08 -3.71
N ALA A 133 -22.25 1.40 -3.87
CA ALA A 133 -21.65 2.18 -4.95
C ALA A 133 -20.12 2.28 -4.79
N GLN A 134 -19.64 2.54 -3.56
CA GLN A 134 -18.20 2.57 -3.24
C GLN A 134 -17.50 1.25 -3.54
N LEU A 135 -18.14 0.12 -3.23
CA LEU A 135 -17.61 -1.22 -3.52
C LEU A 135 -17.58 -1.56 -5.01
N ARG A 136 -18.39 -0.90 -5.83
CA ARG A 136 -18.57 -1.26 -7.26
C ARG A 136 -17.49 -0.67 -8.15
N CYS A 137 -17.03 0.55 -7.87
CA CYS A 137 -16.11 1.29 -8.72
C CYS A 137 -15.01 1.91 -7.86
N PRO A 138 -13.82 1.27 -7.74
CA PRO A 138 -12.75 1.76 -6.88
C PRO A 138 -12.24 3.14 -7.30
N TYR A 139 -11.77 3.91 -6.32
CA TYR A 139 -11.21 5.25 -6.52
C TYR A 139 -9.69 5.26 -6.36
N PHE A 140 -9.00 6.01 -7.22
CA PHE A 140 -7.57 6.30 -7.08
C PHE A 140 -7.23 7.75 -7.44
N GLU A 141 -6.00 8.16 -7.16
CA GLU A 141 -5.49 9.49 -7.52
C GLU A 141 -4.32 9.40 -8.50
N VAL A 142 -4.21 10.38 -9.38
CA VAL A 142 -3.12 10.53 -10.35
C VAL A 142 -2.33 11.78 -10.02
N LEU A 143 -1.04 11.63 -9.77
CA LEU A 143 -0.15 12.76 -9.55
C LEU A 143 0.22 13.36 -10.91
N VAL A 144 -0.01 14.66 -11.09
CA VAL A 144 0.44 15.41 -12.27
C VAL A 144 1.49 16.41 -11.81
N VAL A 145 2.69 16.30 -12.36
CA VAL A 145 3.81 17.18 -12.05
C VAL A 145 3.92 18.21 -13.17
N ASP A 146 3.52 19.44 -12.87
CA ASP A 146 3.45 20.55 -13.82
C ASP A 146 3.27 21.89 -13.09
N ASP A 147 3.98 22.93 -13.51
CA ASP A 147 3.85 24.29 -12.99
C ASP A 147 2.75 25.06 -13.74
N MET A 148 1.53 24.51 -13.70
CA MET A 148 0.39 25.09 -14.42
C MET A 148 -0.30 26.20 -13.63
N PRO A 149 -0.82 27.24 -14.31
CA PRO A 149 -1.68 28.24 -13.69
C PRO A 149 -2.94 27.66 -13.05
N ALA A 150 -3.47 28.33 -12.02
CA ALA A 150 -4.62 27.83 -11.25
C ALA A 150 -5.92 27.66 -12.06
N ASP A 151 -6.08 28.42 -13.16
CA ASP A 151 -7.20 28.29 -14.09
C ASP A 151 -7.06 27.09 -15.03
N GLU A 152 -5.83 26.74 -15.41
CA GLU A 152 -5.53 25.52 -16.15
C GLU A 152 -5.72 24.29 -15.27
N GLU A 153 -5.25 24.32 -14.02
CA GLU A 153 -5.48 23.28 -13.01
C GLU A 153 -6.99 23.01 -12.82
N GLU A 154 -7.80 24.07 -12.70
CA GLU A 154 -9.25 23.92 -12.58
C GLU A 154 -9.87 23.31 -13.85
N SER A 155 -9.37 23.69 -15.01
CA SER A 155 -9.83 23.16 -16.30
C SER A 155 -9.48 21.67 -16.42
N LEU A 156 -8.32 21.24 -15.93
CA LEU A 156 -7.91 19.83 -15.84
C LEU A 156 -8.86 19.04 -14.93
N HIS A 157 -9.11 19.51 -13.71
CA HIS A 157 -10.05 18.85 -12.79
C HIS A 157 -11.46 18.75 -13.37
N ARG A 158 -11.96 19.84 -13.98
CA ARG A 158 -13.28 19.85 -14.62
C ARG A 158 -13.35 18.83 -15.76
N ARG A 159 -12.30 18.74 -16.57
CA ARG A 159 -12.20 17.76 -17.67
C ARG A 159 -12.24 16.33 -17.16
N VAL A 160 -11.34 15.97 -16.23
CA VAL A 160 -11.27 14.62 -15.64
C VAL A 160 -12.61 14.20 -15.05
N ARG A 161 -13.30 15.11 -14.36
CA ARG A 161 -14.64 14.84 -13.81
C ARG A 161 -15.72 14.69 -14.88
N SER A 162 -15.64 15.45 -15.98
CA SER A 162 -16.60 15.36 -17.09
C SER A 162 -16.44 14.10 -17.94
N GLU A 163 -15.25 13.50 -17.94
CA GLU A 163 -14.95 12.29 -18.70
C GLU A 163 -15.41 11.00 -18.00
N ARG A 164 -15.75 11.09 -16.70
CA ARG A 164 -16.25 9.95 -15.91
C ARG A 164 -17.56 9.41 -16.48
N ARG A 165 -17.62 8.10 -16.70
CA ARG A 165 -18.82 7.38 -17.15
C ARG A 165 -19.33 6.48 -16.03
N ALA A 166 -20.64 6.22 -16.04
CA ALA A 166 -21.27 5.35 -15.04
C ALA A 166 -20.83 3.87 -15.13
N ASP A 167 -20.30 3.47 -16.29
CA ASP A 167 -19.84 2.11 -16.57
C ASP A 167 -18.31 1.96 -16.50
N ASP A 168 -17.58 2.99 -16.05
CA ASP A 168 -16.13 2.87 -15.87
C ASP A 168 -15.79 1.89 -14.74
N ASP A 169 -14.74 1.10 -14.95
CA ASP A 169 -14.27 0.12 -13.96
C ASP A 169 -13.65 0.80 -12.72
N PHE A 170 -13.16 2.03 -12.88
CA PHE A 170 -12.50 2.83 -11.84
C PHE A 170 -12.86 4.31 -11.99
N VAL A 171 -12.69 5.07 -10.91
CA VAL A 171 -12.77 6.54 -10.92
C VAL A 171 -11.46 7.12 -10.41
N TYR A 172 -10.97 8.19 -11.03
CA TYR A 172 -9.82 8.91 -10.52
C TYR A 172 -10.04 10.42 -10.47
N ASP A 173 -9.29 11.07 -9.58
CA ASP A 173 -9.08 12.51 -9.55
C ASP A 173 -7.57 12.80 -9.61
N VAL A 174 -7.21 14.06 -9.82
CA VAL A 174 -5.84 14.49 -10.07
C VAL A 174 -5.28 15.24 -8.86
N VAL A 175 -3.99 15.07 -8.60
CA VAL A 175 -3.22 15.90 -7.67
C VAL A 175 -2.19 16.65 -8.49
N VAL A 176 -2.25 17.98 -8.54
CA VAL A 176 -1.28 18.78 -9.28
C VAL A 176 -0.23 19.37 -8.33
N VAL A 177 1.03 19.08 -8.61
CA VAL A 177 2.18 19.60 -7.87
C VAL A 177 3.14 20.33 -8.82
N PRO A 178 3.59 21.55 -8.46
CA PRO A 178 4.35 22.38 -9.39
C PRO A 178 5.84 22.02 -9.43
N THR A 179 6.36 21.29 -8.45
CA THR A 179 7.83 21.14 -8.31
C THR A 179 8.26 19.69 -8.15
N PHE A 180 9.55 19.44 -8.44
CA PHE A 180 10.19 18.14 -8.26
C PHE A 180 10.09 17.65 -6.80
N GLU A 181 10.41 18.52 -5.84
CA GLU A 181 10.36 18.18 -4.42
C GLU A 181 8.92 17.90 -3.95
N ASP A 182 7.94 18.68 -4.42
CA ASP A 182 6.52 18.47 -4.07
C ASP A 182 6.03 17.12 -4.58
N ALA A 183 6.47 16.69 -5.77
CA ALA A 183 6.14 15.40 -6.34
C ALA A 183 6.68 14.24 -5.51
N LEU A 184 7.91 14.33 -5.01
CA LEU A 184 8.47 13.33 -4.11
C LEU A 184 7.70 13.29 -2.78
N VAL A 185 7.38 14.45 -2.20
CA VAL A 185 6.61 14.49 -0.95
C VAL A 185 5.22 13.90 -1.15
N ALA A 186 4.49 14.30 -2.19
CA ALA A 186 3.18 13.75 -2.52
C ALA A 186 3.23 12.22 -2.69
N THR A 187 4.23 11.71 -3.41
CA THR A 187 4.47 10.27 -3.62
C THR A 187 4.64 9.50 -2.30
N MET A 188 5.34 10.09 -1.33
CA MET A 188 5.59 9.47 -0.02
C MET A 188 4.37 9.49 0.90
N VAL A 189 3.58 10.57 0.87
CA VAL A 189 2.50 10.78 1.87
C VAL A 189 1.12 10.35 1.38
N ASN A 190 0.86 10.42 0.07
CA ASN A 190 -0.43 10.10 -0.50
C ASN A 190 -0.48 8.66 -1.01
N PHE A 191 -1.10 7.79 -0.21
CA PHE A 191 -1.31 6.39 -0.54
C PHE A 191 -2.41 6.15 -1.61
N ASN A 192 -3.27 7.12 -1.90
CA ASN A 192 -4.29 6.99 -2.96
C ASN A 192 -3.67 7.08 -4.36
N LEU A 193 -2.44 7.59 -4.48
CA LEU A 193 -1.74 7.65 -5.76
C LEU A 193 -1.56 6.25 -6.32
N GLN A 194 -1.96 6.06 -7.57
CA GLN A 194 -1.76 4.82 -8.32
C GLN A 194 -1.02 5.02 -9.65
N ALA A 195 -0.92 6.27 -10.11
CA ALA A 195 -0.17 6.64 -11.31
C ALA A 195 0.41 8.05 -11.18
N VAL A 196 1.48 8.31 -11.94
CA VAL A 196 2.14 9.62 -12.02
C VAL A 196 2.31 10.02 -13.47
N VAL A 197 1.92 11.24 -13.80
CA VAL A 197 2.12 11.91 -15.08
C VAL A 197 3.11 13.04 -14.86
N ILE A 198 4.30 12.90 -15.44
CA ILE A 198 5.37 13.90 -15.37
C ILE A 198 5.33 14.69 -16.67
N ARG A 199 5.03 15.99 -16.61
CA ARG A 199 5.08 16.87 -17.77
C ARG A 199 6.46 17.50 -17.91
N TYR A 200 6.68 18.20 -19.03
CA TYR A 200 7.90 18.95 -19.25
C TYR A 200 7.82 20.30 -18.55
N ASP A 201 8.97 20.84 -18.15
CA ASP A 201 9.12 22.19 -17.58
C ASP A 201 8.47 22.42 -16.21
N PHE A 202 9.17 21.99 -15.16
CA PHE A 202 8.82 22.31 -13.78
C PHE A 202 10.06 22.65 -12.95
N PRO A 203 9.94 23.57 -11.97
CA PRO A 203 11.02 23.94 -11.06
C PRO A 203 11.42 22.77 -10.15
N TYR A 204 12.69 22.77 -9.75
CA TYR A 204 13.22 21.75 -8.83
C TYR A 204 12.75 21.98 -7.40
N ARG A 205 12.95 23.21 -6.89
CA ARG A 205 12.73 23.52 -5.47
C ARG A 205 11.29 23.88 -5.14
N SER A 206 10.78 23.32 -4.06
CA SER A 206 9.49 23.66 -3.49
C SER A 206 9.49 25.06 -2.88
N ILE A 207 8.37 25.77 -3.07
CA ILE A 207 8.07 27.02 -2.36
C ILE A 207 7.33 26.72 -1.03
N HIS A 208 6.71 25.54 -0.91
CA HIS A 208 5.75 25.22 0.16
C HIS A 208 6.29 24.24 1.22
N PHE A 209 7.21 23.35 0.87
CA PHE A 209 7.67 22.26 1.74
C PHE A 209 9.01 22.52 2.42
N ALA A 210 9.56 23.73 2.28
CA ALA A 210 10.88 24.08 2.81
C ALA A 210 11.08 23.84 4.33
N GLU A 211 9.99 23.84 5.12
CA GLU A 211 10.07 23.64 6.58
C GLU A 211 9.54 22.28 7.07
N LEU A 212 8.60 21.64 6.39
CA LEU A 212 8.05 20.35 6.81
C LEU A 212 8.92 19.20 6.29
N THR A 213 9.89 18.77 7.10
CA THR A 213 10.45 17.41 7.07
C THR A 213 11.37 17.07 5.89
N MET A 214 11.66 18.02 5.00
CA MET A 214 12.45 17.80 3.79
C MET A 214 13.90 17.35 4.08
N ARG A 215 14.52 17.80 5.19
CA ARG A 215 15.91 17.43 5.52
C ARG A 215 16.11 15.97 5.95
N ARG A 216 15.11 15.31 6.56
CA ARG A 216 15.29 13.92 7.04
C ARG A 216 14.95 12.87 5.97
N PHE A 217 14.03 13.18 5.06
CA PHE A 217 13.60 12.25 4.02
C PHE A 217 14.41 12.34 2.73
N LEU A 218 15.00 13.51 2.44
CA LEU A 218 15.88 13.72 1.29
C LEU A 218 17.38 13.69 1.67
N GLU A 219 17.73 13.27 2.89
CA GLU A 219 19.12 13.00 3.31
C GLU A 219 19.66 11.79 2.51
N GLY A 220 20.02 12.03 1.25
CA GLY A 220 20.42 11.02 0.26
C GLY A 220 19.86 11.23 -1.15
N ALA A 221 18.91 12.16 -1.37
CA ALA A 221 18.49 12.55 -2.71
C ALA A 221 19.56 13.46 -3.33
N ASP A 222 20.03 13.12 -4.54
CA ASP A 222 21.13 13.78 -5.23
C ASP A 222 20.93 15.30 -5.30
N VAL A 223 21.80 16.04 -4.61
CA VAL A 223 21.86 17.52 -4.62
C VAL A 223 22.21 18.06 -6.03
N ASP A 224 22.66 17.18 -6.94
CA ASP A 224 23.00 17.51 -8.33
C ASP A 224 21.78 17.71 -9.26
N GLY A 225 20.56 17.39 -8.82
CA GLY A 225 19.36 17.50 -9.65
C GLY A 225 18.98 18.94 -10.07
N GLU A 226 19.36 19.94 -9.26
CA GLU A 226 19.08 21.36 -9.55
C GLU A 226 19.93 21.90 -10.72
N LEU A 227 21.13 21.34 -10.91
CA LEU A 227 22.07 21.72 -11.97
C LEU A 227 21.80 21.02 -13.30
N LEU A 228 20.91 20.02 -13.32
CA LEU A 228 20.56 19.30 -14.54
C LEU A 228 19.69 20.16 -15.47
N PRO A 229 19.85 19.97 -16.80
CA PRO A 229 18.91 20.52 -17.78
C PRO A 229 17.47 20.11 -17.45
N GLU A 230 16.51 21.00 -17.72
CA GLU A 230 15.08 20.75 -17.50
C GLU A 230 14.58 19.46 -18.17
N SER A 231 15.13 19.13 -19.35
CA SER A 231 14.82 17.90 -20.07
C SER A 231 15.22 16.62 -19.31
N GLU A 232 16.16 16.69 -18.38
CA GLU A 232 16.63 15.53 -17.60
C GLU A 232 15.94 15.41 -16.23
N ARG A 233 15.23 16.46 -15.78
CA ARG A 233 14.51 16.45 -14.50
C ARG A 233 13.35 15.47 -14.49
N GLY A 234 12.57 15.39 -15.55
CA GLY A 234 11.44 14.44 -15.67
C GLY A 234 11.89 12.98 -15.53
N PRO A 235 12.86 12.51 -16.33
CA PRO A 235 13.43 11.17 -16.19
C PRO A 235 14.09 10.89 -14.83
N LEU A 236 14.76 11.88 -14.23
CA LEU A 236 15.31 11.74 -12.88
C LEU A 236 14.19 11.53 -11.85
N LEU A 237 13.14 12.34 -11.92
CA LEU A 237 11.99 12.25 -11.01
C LEU A 237 11.32 10.88 -11.12
N GLY A 238 11.10 10.40 -12.35
CA GLY A 238 10.55 9.07 -12.59
C GLY A 238 11.37 7.96 -11.91
N ARG A 239 12.70 8.01 -12.02
CA ARG A 239 13.58 7.01 -11.38
C ARG A 239 13.52 7.08 -9.85
N GLN A 240 13.45 8.28 -9.28
CA GLN A 240 13.33 8.44 -7.82
C GLN A 240 11.97 7.97 -7.31
N ILE A 241 10.88 8.28 -8.02
CA ILE A 241 9.54 7.78 -7.70
C ILE A 241 9.51 6.26 -7.81
N ALA A 242 10.06 5.66 -8.88
CA ALA A 242 10.14 4.21 -9.03
C ALA A 242 10.95 3.53 -7.92
N HIS A 243 11.96 4.21 -7.37
CA HIS A 243 12.70 3.71 -6.21
C HIS A 243 11.87 3.76 -4.91
N LEU A 244 11.11 4.84 -4.71
CA LEU A 244 10.29 5.06 -3.51
C LEU A 244 9.01 4.21 -3.50
N ARG A 245 8.33 4.13 -4.64
CA ARG A 245 7.02 3.50 -4.86
C ARG A 245 7.04 2.77 -6.22
N PRO A 246 7.73 1.61 -6.32
CA PRO A 246 7.89 0.86 -7.58
C PRO A 246 6.56 0.36 -8.16
N GLU A 247 5.47 0.38 -7.40
CA GLU A 247 4.14 -0.04 -7.84
C GLU A 247 3.34 1.05 -8.58
N LEU A 248 3.82 2.30 -8.60
CA LEU A 248 3.16 3.40 -9.32
C LEU A 248 3.45 3.32 -10.82
N ASP A 249 2.41 3.43 -11.63
CA ASP A 249 2.56 3.52 -13.08
C ASP A 249 3.07 4.92 -13.46
N LEU A 250 4.17 4.99 -14.21
CA LEU A 250 4.83 6.26 -14.55
C LEU A 250 4.64 6.59 -16.03
N TYR A 251 4.17 7.80 -16.29
CA TYR A 251 3.93 8.33 -17.63
C TYR A 251 4.70 9.64 -17.80
N LEU A 252 5.37 9.79 -18.94
CA LEU A 252 6.11 11.02 -19.27
C LEU A 252 5.44 11.70 -20.45
N VAL A 253 5.17 13.01 -20.33
CA VAL A 253 4.69 13.85 -21.43
C VAL A 253 5.82 14.82 -21.79
N THR A 254 6.32 14.75 -23.01
CA THR A 254 7.48 15.54 -23.46
C THR A 254 7.27 16.15 -24.84
N ASP A 255 7.85 17.33 -25.04
CA ASP A 255 7.89 18.02 -26.34
C ASP A 255 9.22 17.76 -27.10
N VAL A 256 10.13 16.99 -26.50
CA VAL A 256 11.42 16.59 -27.11
C VAL A 256 11.23 15.27 -27.88
N ASN A 257 12.06 15.04 -28.90
CA ASN A 257 11.99 13.83 -29.72
C ASN A 257 12.02 12.56 -28.84
N VAL A 258 10.96 11.75 -28.94
CA VAL A 258 10.71 10.56 -28.11
C VAL A 258 11.86 9.56 -28.19
N GLU A 259 12.54 9.46 -29.34
CA GLU A 259 13.63 8.50 -29.56
C GLU A 259 14.83 8.73 -28.61
N ASP A 260 15.20 10.00 -28.36
CA ASP A 260 16.34 10.36 -27.51
C ASP A 260 16.06 10.12 -26.02
N VAL A 261 14.80 10.30 -25.61
CA VAL A 261 14.35 10.11 -24.23
C VAL A 261 14.08 8.64 -23.94
N ALA A 262 13.45 7.91 -24.86
CA ALA A 262 13.16 6.48 -24.74
C ALA A 262 14.44 5.65 -24.61
N ALA A 263 15.52 6.01 -25.32
CA ALA A 263 16.80 5.32 -25.23
C ALA A 263 17.46 5.45 -23.83
N LYS A 264 17.16 6.51 -23.07
CA LYS A 264 17.73 6.78 -21.74
C LYS A 264 16.81 6.40 -20.58
N ALA A 265 15.50 6.43 -20.79
CA ALA A 265 14.49 6.33 -19.73
C ALA A 265 13.45 5.21 -19.95
N GLY A 266 13.57 4.43 -21.02
CA GLY A 266 12.56 3.45 -21.45
C GLY A 266 12.19 2.39 -20.41
N ASP A 267 13.12 2.01 -19.53
CA ASP A 267 12.85 0.99 -18.49
C ASP A 267 12.07 1.54 -17.28
N THR A 268 11.97 2.87 -17.13
CA THR A 268 11.34 3.51 -15.96
C THR A 268 9.88 3.89 -16.20
N PHE A 269 9.52 4.27 -17.43
CA PHE A 269 8.18 4.76 -17.76
C PHE A 269 7.38 3.68 -18.47
N ASN A 270 6.14 3.46 -18.03
CA ASN A 270 5.19 2.57 -18.71
C ASN A 270 4.92 3.05 -20.14
N ARG A 271 4.82 4.38 -20.32
CA ARG A 271 4.60 4.99 -21.63
C ARG A 271 5.08 6.45 -21.68
N ILE A 272 5.58 6.87 -22.84
CA ILE A 272 6.00 8.24 -23.13
C ILE A 272 5.06 8.82 -24.20
N PHE A 273 4.53 10.02 -23.96
CA PHE A 273 3.63 10.75 -24.84
C PHE A 273 4.33 11.99 -25.41
N PHE A 274 3.99 12.34 -26.65
CA PHE A 274 4.55 13.50 -27.35
C PHE A 274 3.51 14.61 -27.47
N GLY A 275 3.81 15.78 -26.93
CA GLY A 275 2.92 16.93 -26.98
C GLY A 275 1.62 16.78 -26.18
N GLU A 276 0.72 17.76 -26.35
CA GLU A 276 -0.56 17.84 -25.64
C GLU A 276 -1.74 17.13 -26.34
N GLU A 277 -1.53 16.58 -27.54
CA GLU A 277 -2.64 16.13 -28.39
C GLU A 277 -3.22 14.75 -27.96
N ASP A 278 -2.45 13.94 -27.24
CA ASP A 278 -2.83 12.56 -26.85
C ASP A 278 -3.52 12.44 -25.47
N LYS A 279 -4.30 13.45 -25.08
CA LYS A 279 -4.97 13.50 -23.76
C LYS A 279 -5.93 12.32 -23.51
N LEU A 280 -6.68 11.89 -24.53
CA LEU A 280 -7.58 10.74 -24.43
C LEU A 280 -6.80 9.42 -24.27
N GLU A 281 -5.68 9.29 -24.96
CA GLU A 281 -4.86 8.09 -24.89
C GLU A 281 -4.13 7.98 -23.54
N LEU A 282 -3.71 9.12 -22.98
CA LEU A 282 -3.21 9.18 -21.61
C LEU A 282 -4.25 8.66 -20.61
N GLY A 283 -5.49 9.13 -20.69
CA GLY A 283 -6.60 8.67 -19.85
C GLY A 283 -6.83 7.15 -19.94
N HIS A 284 -6.86 6.59 -21.16
CA HIS A 284 -6.99 5.15 -21.34
C HIS A 284 -5.79 4.38 -20.80
N SER A 285 -4.57 4.89 -20.99
CA SER A 285 -3.35 4.24 -20.51
C SER A 285 -3.32 4.19 -18.97
N LEU A 286 -3.71 5.29 -18.31
CA LEU A 286 -3.86 5.34 -16.85
C LEU A 286 -4.82 4.27 -16.34
N MET A 287 -6.01 4.18 -16.93
CA MET A 287 -7.02 3.20 -16.54
C MET A 287 -6.56 1.76 -16.79
N GLN A 288 -5.90 1.51 -17.92
CA GLN A 288 -5.37 0.20 -18.26
C GLN A 288 -4.28 -0.24 -17.27
N GLY A 289 -3.29 0.61 -16.97
CA GLY A 289 -2.21 0.27 -16.03
C GLY A 289 -2.73 -0.10 -14.65
N VAL A 290 -3.68 0.68 -14.13
CA VAL A 290 -4.35 0.38 -12.86
C VAL A 290 -5.16 -0.91 -12.94
N ALA A 291 -5.91 -1.13 -14.03
CA ALA A 291 -6.70 -2.34 -14.24
C ALA A 291 -5.83 -3.61 -14.26
N GLU A 292 -4.67 -3.58 -14.90
CA GLU A 292 -3.73 -4.70 -14.96
C GLU A 292 -3.20 -5.09 -13.58
N ARG A 293 -2.92 -4.10 -12.70
CA ARG A 293 -2.50 -4.33 -11.32
C ARG A 293 -3.64 -4.75 -10.40
N TYR A 294 -4.85 -4.24 -10.65
CA TYR A 294 -6.06 -4.61 -9.91
C TYR A 294 -6.60 -6.01 -10.28
N HIS A 295 -6.19 -6.54 -11.43
CA HIS A 295 -6.66 -7.83 -11.92
C HIS A 295 -6.37 -8.96 -10.92
N THR A 296 -7.42 -9.70 -10.57
CA THR A 296 -7.32 -10.84 -9.62
C THR A 296 -7.80 -12.12 -10.30
N PRO A 297 -6.92 -12.85 -11.02
CA PRO A 297 -7.32 -13.90 -11.96
C PRO A 297 -8.25 -14.96 -11.36
N PHE A 298 -7.93 -15.46 -10.16
CA PHE A 298 -8.72 -16.48 -9.49
C PHE A 298 -10.03 -15.95 -8.92
N PHE A 299 -10.00 -14.78 -8.27
CA PHE A 299 -11.20 -14.18 -7.67
C PHE A 299 -12.21 -13.75 -8.74
N GLU A 300 -11.75 -13.17 -9.85
CA GLU A 300 -12.62 -12.82 -10.97
C GLU A 300 -13.24 -14.05 -11.63
N ALA A 301 -12.45 -15.11 -11.82
CA ALA A 301 -12.96 -16.39 -12.32
C ALA A 301 -14.02 -16.97 -11.37
N LEU A 302 -13.79 -16.93 -10.06
CA LEU A 302 -14.74 -17.37 -9.04
C LEU A 302 -16.02 -16.53 -9.06
N ARG A 303 -15.90 -15.20 -9.16
CA ARG A 303 -17.04 -14.26 -9.25
C ARG A 303 -17.86 -14.52 -10.51
N LYS A 304 -17.20 -14.79 -11.64
CA LYS A 304 -17.86 -15.15 -12.90
C LYS A 304 -18.60 -16.48 -12.77
N TYR A 305 -17.96 -17.51 -12.21
CA TYR A 305 -18.56 -18.81 -11.94
C TYR A 305 -19.79 -18.70 -11.00
N ALA A 306 -19.69 -17.88 -9.94
CA ALA A 306 -20.78 -17.64 -9.00
C ALA A 306 -22.01 -16.98 -9.66
N LYS A 307 -21.84 -16.25 -10.76
CA LYS A 307 -22.94 -15.65 -11.54
C LYS A 307 -23.50 -16.58 -12.63
N GLN A 308 -22.79 -17.63 -13.00
CA GLN A 308 -23.22 -18.52 -14.08
C GLN A 308 -24.38 -19.43 -13.61
N PRO A 309 -25.44 -19.57 -14.44
CA PRO A 309 -26.54 -20.50 -14.15
C PRO A 309 -26.10 -21.94 -14.45
N THR A 310 -25.53 -22.62 -13.46
CA THR A 310 -25.06 -24.00 -13.59
C THR A 310 -25.96 -24.98 -12.84
N GLY A 311 -26.31 -26.10 -13.47
CA GLY A 311 -26.89 -27.25 -12.77
C GLY A 311 -25.86 -27.88 -11.84
N VAL A 312 -26.22 -28.10 -10.57
CA VAL A 312 -25.32 -28.68 -9.57
C VAL A 312 -25.55 -30.18 -9.50
N PHE A 313 -24.63 -30.93 -10.10
CA PHE A 313 -24.58 -32.40 -10.03
C PHE A 313 -23.27 -32.92 -9.41
N HIS A 314 -22.49 -32.01 -8.81
CA HIS A 314 -21.24 -32.36 -8.15
C HIS A 314 -21.45 -32.87 -6.72
N ALA A 315 -20.42 -33.46 -6.15
CA ALA A 315 -20.46 -34.19 -4.87
C ALA A 315 -20.60 -33.29 -3.62
N LEU A 316 -20.72 -31.97 -3.76
CA LEU A 316 -20.74 -31.07 -2.60
C LEU A 316 -22.20 -30.87 -2.12
N PRO A 317 -22.46 -30.96 -0.81
CA PRO A 317 -23.81 -31.11 -0.29
C PRO A 317 -24.59 -29.79 -0.18
N LEU A 318 -23.96 -28.62 -0.25
CA LEU A 318 -24.69 -27.34 -0.12
C LEU A 318 -25.46 -27.00 -1.40
N ALA A 319 -25.03 -27.54 -2.54
CA ALA A 319 -25.65 -27.37 -3.85
C ALA A 319 -25.90 -25.89 -4.18
N ARG A 320 -24.85 -25.05 -4.01
CA ARG A 320 -24.94 -23.59 -4.16
C ARG A 320 -25.96 -22.94 -3.21
N GLY A 321 -25.97 -23.38 -1.95
CA GLY A 321 -26.83 -22.85 -0.89
C GLY A 321 -28.26 -23.40 -0.85
N LYS A 322 -28.68 -24.21 -1.83
CA LYS A 322 -30.04 -24.79 -1.86
C LYS A 322 -30.35 -25.63 -0.63
N SER A 323 -29.40 -26.42 -0.15
CA SER A 323 -29.60 -27.27 1.04
C SER A 323 -29.77 -26.44 2.31
N ILE A 324 -29.20 -25.24 2.35
CA ILE A 324 -29.34 -24.30 3.47
C ILE A 324 -30.72 -23.64 3.40
N MET A 325 -31.08 -23.08 2.25
CA MET A 325 -32.34 -22.36 2.06
C MET A 325 -33.59 -23.25 2.19
N ASN A 326 -33.48 -24.52 1.82
CA ASN A 326 -34.58 -25.48 1.94
C ASN A 326 -34.62 -26.16 3.32
N SER A 327 -33.68 -25.85 4.22
CA SER A 327 -33.66 -26.42 5.57
C SER A 327 -34.50 -25.58 6.52
N ASN A 328 -35.29 -26.25 7.34
CA ASN A 328 -36.06 -25.60 8.41
C ASN A 328 -35.20 -25.14 9.61
N TRP A 329 -33.91 -25.49 9.64
CA TRP A 329 -33.07 -25.33 10.83
C TRP A 329 -31.87 -24.41 10.66
N ILE A 330 -31.38 -24.23 9.42
CA ILE A 330 -30.10 -23.56 9.17
C ILE A 330 -30.23 -22.38 8.19
N GLY A 331 -31.43 -21.86 7.96
CA GLY A 331 -31.64 -20.71 7.09
C GLY A 331 -30.90 -19.44 7.56
N ASP A 332 -30.75 -19.30 8.88
CA ASP A 332 -29.97 -18.27 9.56
C ASP A 332 -28.48 -18.29 9.18
N LEU A 333 -27.91 -19.45 8.84
CA LEU A 333 -26.55 -19.57 8.29
C LEU A 333 -26.42 -18.83 6.95
N GLY A 334 -27.45 -18.93 6.11
CA GLY A 334 -27.54 -18.24 4.82
C GLY A 334 -27.59 -16.73 4.98
N GLU A 335 -28.37 -16.27 5.96
CA GLU A 335 -28.50 -14.85 6.31
C GLU A 335 -27.20 -14.29 6.89
N PHE A 336 -26.56 -15.01 7.81
CA PHE A 336 -25.35 -14.57 8.49
C PHE A 336 -24.13 -14.45 7.56
N TYR A 337 -23.84 -15.48 6.76
CA TYR A 337 -22.67 -15.47 5.86
C TYR A 337 -22.93 -14.79 4.51
N GLY A 338 -24.20 -14.71 4.10
CA GLY A 338 -24.60 -14.21 2.79
C GLY A 338 -24.48 -15.24 1.67
N MET A 339 -25.38 -15.12 0.68
CA MET A 339 -25.54 -16.14 -0.37
C MET A 339 -24.35 -16.23 -1.34
N ASN A 340 -23.58 -15.16 -1.52
CA ASN A 340 -22.44 -15.14 -2.44
C ASN A 340 -21.37 -16.18 -2.08
N LEU A 341 -21.18 -16.45 -0.78
CA LEU A 341 -20.24 -17.48 -0.31
C LEU A 341 -20.63 -18.87 -0.83
N PHE A 342 -21.92 -19.21 -0.71
CA PHE A 342 -22.42 -20.51 -1.15
C PHE A 342 -22.53 -20.60 -2.67
N MET A 343 -22.83 -19.48 -3.36
CA MET A 343 -22.85 -19.45 -4.82
C MET A 343 -21.46 -19.61 -5.45
N ALA A 344 -20.41 -19.28 -4.71
CA ALA A 344 -19.02 -19.51 -5.10
C ALA A 344 -18.53 -20.94 -4.81
N GLU A 345 -19.34 -21.80 -4.15
CA GLU A 345 -18.99 -23.20 -3.92
C GLU A 345 -18.75 -23.94 -5.24
N THR A 346 -17.60 -24.60 -5.35
CA THR A 346 -17.25 -25.42 -6.51
C THR A 346 -16.24 -26.50 -6.15
N SER A 347 -16.06 -27.46 -7.06
CA SER A 347 -15.03 -28.49 -7.01
C SER A 347 -14.34 -28.60 -8.36
N ALA A 348 -13.12 -29.13 -8.38
CA ALA A 348 -12.39 -29.38 -9.62
C ALA A 348 -13.13 -30.31 -10.59
N THR A 349 -14.10 -31.10 -10.10
CA THR A 349 -14.92 -32.02 -10.91
C THR A 349 -16.12 -31.34 -11.59
N SER A 350 -16.55 -30.17 -11.13
CA SER A 350 -17.69 -29.44 -11.69
C SER A 350 -17.38 -28.80 -13.05
N GLY A 351 -16.10 -28.65 -13.38
CA GLY A 351 -15.64 -27.86 -14.52
C GLY A 351 -15.87 -26.36 -14.32
N GLY A 352 -15.26 -25.54 -15.18
CA GLY A 352 -15.44 -24.09 -15.17
C GLY A 352 -14.57 -23.30 -14.19
N LEU A 353 -13.80 -23.96 -13.33
CA LEU A 353 -12.76 -23.35 -12.49
C LEU A 353 -11.51 -24.25 -12.47
N ASP A 354 -10.35 -23.68 -12.13
CA ASP A 354 -9.04 -24.35 -12.12
C ASP A 354 -8.91 -25.39 -10.98
N SER A 355 -7.93 -26.29 -11.08
CA SER A 355 -7.62 -27.28 -10.04
C SER A 355 -6.46 -26.80 -9.17
N LEU A 356 -6.61 -26.81 -7.84
CA LEU A 356 -5.53 -26.42 -6.94
C LEU A 356 -4.33 -27.38 -6.99
N LEU A 357 -4.57 -28.66 -7.23
CA LEU A 357 -3.53 -29.70 -7.28
C LEU A 357 -2.81 -29.75 -8.63
N GLU A 358 -3.46 -29.26 -9.68
CA GLU A 358 -2.90 -29.16 -11.04
C GLU A 358 -3.34 -27.84 -11.68
N PRO A 359 -2.77 -26.71 -11.24
CA PRO A 359 -3.20 -25.39 -11.71
C PRO A 359 -2.72 -25.16 -13.14
N THR A 360 -3.66 -24.88 -14.04
CA THR A 360 -3.41 -24.69 -15.48
C THR A 360 -3.99 -23.39 -16.03
N SER A 361 -4.81 -22.67 -15.26
CA SER A 361 -5.51 -21.46 -15.69
C SER A 361 -5.48 -20.35 -14.63
N SER A 362 -6.60 -20.03 -13.98
CA SER A 362 -6.70 -18.86 -13.09
C SER A 362 -5.88 -19.00 -11.81
N LEU A 363 -5.72 -20.21 -11.27
CA LEU A 363 -4.82 -20.45 -10.13
C LEU A 363 -3.36 -20.41 -10.56
N LYS A 364 -3.05 -20.86 -11.78
CA LYS A 364 -1.69 -20.77 -12.35
C LYS A 364 -1.24 -19.32 -12.50
N LEU A 365 -2.09 -18.47 -13.08
CA LEU A 365 -1.83 -17.03 -13.18
C LEU A 365 -1.72 -16.38 -11.80
N ALA A 366 -2.59 -16.74 -10.85
CA ALA A 366 -2.50 -16.23 -9.48
C ALA A 366 -1.18 -16.62 -8.79
N GLN A 367 -0.68 -17.85 -9.00
CA GLN A 367 0.63 -18.30 -8.51
C GLN A 367 1.78 -17.55 -9.17
N GLU A 368 1.68 -17.20 -10.45
CA GLU A 368 2.69 -16.41 -11.16
C GLU A 368 2.71 -14.95 -10.69
N TYR A 369 1.54 -14.36 -10.44
CA TYR A 369 1.42 -13.02 -9.86
C TYR A 369 2.01 -12.99 -8.44
N ALA A 370 1.69 -13.99 -7.62
CA ALA A 370 2.30 -14.12 -6.30
C ALA A 370 3.82 -14.32 -6.40
N ALA A 371 4.30 -15.14 -7.33
CA ALA A 371 5.74 -15.35 -7.53
C ALA A 371 6.47 -14.04 -7.86
N ARG A 372 5.90 -13.23 -8.76
CA ARG A 372 6.40 -11.88 -9.08
C ARG A 372 6.38 -10.96 -7.87
N ALA A 373 5.26 -10.89 -7.14
CA ALA A 373 5.09 -9.99 -6.00
C ALA A 373 6.04 -10.31 -4.83
N PHE A 374 6.23 -11.60 -4.53
CA PHE A 374 7.11 -12.05 -3.44
C PHE A 374 8.58 -12.26 -3.88
N GLY A 375 8.92 -11.96 -5.14
CA GLY A 375 10.28 -12.14 -5.66
C GLY A 375 10.77 -13.60 -5.70
N SER A 376 9.84 -14.56 -5.79
CA SER A 376 10.16 -15.99 -5.80
C SER A 376 10.16 -16.58 -7.20
N ARG A 377 10.92 -17.66 -7.43
CA ARG A 377 10.90 -18.36 -8.73
C ARG A 377 9.57 -19.07 -9.00
N ARG A 378 8.94 -19.60 -7.95
CA ARG A 378 7.64 -20.30 -7.99
C ARG A 378 6.94 -20.09 -6.66
N THR A 379 5.62 -19.93 -6.70
CA THR A 379 4.77 -19.87 -5.51
C THR A 379 3.70 -20.96 -5.60
N PHE A 380 3.41 -21.59 -4.46
CA PHE A 380 2.30 -22.53 -4.30
C PHE A 380 1.32 -21.97 -3.28
N LEU A 381 0.02 -22.07 -3.58
CA LEU A 381 -1.03 -21.64 -2.66
C LEU A 381 -1.40 -22.80 -1.73
N VAL A 382 -1.36 -22.57 -0.41
CA VAL A 382 -1.63 -23.59 0.61
C VAL A 382 -2.83 -23.18 1.45
N THR A 383 -3.85 -24.03 1.52
CA THR A 383 -5.14 -23.73 2.19
C THR A 383 -5.20 -24.21 3.64
N ASN A 384 -4.15 -24.85 4.15
CA ASN A 384 -4.08 -25.38 5.52
C ASN A 384 -2.93 -24.76 6.34
N GLY A 385 -2.68 -23.47 6.10
CA GLY A 385 -1.70 -22.63 6.77
C GLY A 385 -0.22 -23.02 6.57
N THR A 386 0.68 -22.19 7.08
CA THR A 386 2.14 -22.39 7.02
C THR A 386 2.57 -23.69 7.71
N SER A 387 1.79 -24.16 8.70
CA SER A 387 2.01 -25.46 9.32
C SER A 387 2.02 -26.61 8.31
N THR A 388 1.20 -26.55 7.27
CA THR A 388 1.19 -27.56 6.19
C THR A 388 2.28 -27.27 5.17
N ALA A 389 2.51 -26.00 4.85
CA ALA A 389 3.60 -25.58 3.95
C ALA A 389 4.96 -26.12 4.43
N ASN A 390 5.31 -25.97 5.71
CA ASN A 390 6.57 -26.47 6.27
C ASN A 390 6.68 -28.00 6.11
N LYS A 391 5.58 -28.73 6.30
CA LYS A 391 5.57 -30.19 6.11
C LYS A 391 5.74 -30.59 4.65
N ILE A 392 5.18 -29.82 3.72
CA ILE A 392 5.36 -30.03 2.28
C ILE A 392 6.84 -29.84 1.93
N VAL A 393 7.45 -28.72 2.36
CA VAL A 393 8.86 -28.42 2.04
C VAL A 393 9.80 -29.46 2.63
N VAL A 394 9.66 -29.78 3.92
CA VAL A 394 10.50 -30.80 4.58
C VAL A 394 10.37 -32.16 3.87
N GLN A 395 9.15 -32.63 3.61
CA GLN A 395 8.95 -33.95 2.97
C GLN A 395 9.36 -33.99 1.48
N ALA A 396 9.40 -32.83 0.81
CA ALA A 396 9.87 -32.76 -0.57
C ALA A 396 11.41 -32.86 -0.69
N ILE A 397 12.13 -32.44 0.35
CA ILE A 397 13.60 -32.33 0.33
C ILE A 397 14.27 -33.47 1.10
N VAL A 398 13.71 -33.85 2.25
CA VAL A 398 14.34 -34.72 3.24
C VAL A 398 13.88 -36.15 3.08
N ARG A 399 14.82 -37.09 3.04
CA ARG A 399 14.57 -38.54 3.07
C ARG A 399 14.89 -39.12 4.45
N PRO A 400 14.44 -40.35 4.74
CA PRO A 400 14.86 -41.04 5.97
C PRO A 400 16.39 -41.05 6.10
N ASP A 401 16.88 -40.82 7.31
CA ASP A 401 18.30 -40.73 7.69
C ASP A 401 19.10 -39.52 7.15
N ASP A 402 18.49 -38.63 6.38
CA ASP A 402 19.11 -37.33 6.08
C ASP A 402 19.21 -36.47 7.36
N ILE A 403 20.24 -35.63 7.43
CA ILE A 403 20.50 -34.74 8.56
C ILE A 403 19.85 -33.38 8.28
N VAL A 404 19.08 -32.89 9.25
CA VAL A 404 18.49 -31.54 9.23
C VAL A 404 19.05 -30.76 10.41
N LEU A 405 19.65 -29.61 10.12
CA LEU A 405 20.05 -28.63 11.14
C LEU A 405 18.85 -27.71 11.37
N VAL A 406 18.41 -27.55 12.60
CA VAL A 406 17.18 -26.81 12.90
C VAL A 406 17.37 -25.91 14.11
N ASP A 407 16.85 -24.69 14.02
CA ASP A 407 16.73 -23.78 15.16
C ASP A 407 15.92 -24.47 16.28
N ARG A 408 16.47 -24.46 17.51
CA ARG A 408 15.78 -25.00 18.69
C ARG A 408 14.45 -24.30 18.95
N ASN A 409 14.33 -23.04 18.56
CA ASN A 409 13.13 -22.22 18.68
C ASN A 409 12.21 -22.30 17.43
N CYS A 410 12.25 -23.40 16.68
CA CYS A 410 11.38 -23.59 15.51
C CYS A 410 9.92 -23.87 15.91
N HIS A 411 8.99 -23.56 14.99
CA HIS A 411 7.58 -23.86 15.18
C HIS A 411 7.30 -25.39 15.22
N LYS A 412 6.28 -25.80 15.99
CA LYS A 412 5.87 -27.22 16.17
C LYS A 412 5.72 -28.00 14.86
N SER A 413 5.31 -27.31 13.78
CA SER A 413 5.15 -27.92 12.45
C SER A 413 6.45 -28.51 11.88
N HIS A 414 7.62 -27.92 12.14
CA HIS A 414 8.89 -28.46 11.67
C HIS A 414 9.22 -29.78 12.34
N HIS A 415 9.00 -29.88 13.65
CA HIS A 415 9.17 -31.15 14.37
C HIS A 415 8.32 -32.26 13.77
N TYR A 416 7.04 -31.98 13.48
CA TYR A 416 6.17 -32.95 12.81
C TYR A 416 6.65 -33.31 11.40
N GLY A 417 7.11 -32.32 10.62
CA GLY A 417 7.67 -32.57 9.29
C GLY A 417 8.89 -33.49 9.35
N MET A 418 9.82 -33.24 10.26
CA MET A 418 11.04 -34.04 10.44
C MET A 418 10.73 -35.46 10.94
N VAL A 419 9.75 -35.61 11.85
CA VAL A 419 9.28 -36.93 12.31
C VAL A 419 8.67 -37.73 11.16
N LEU A 420 7.81 -37.11 10.35
CA LEU A 420 7.19 -37.75 9.19
C LEU A 420 8.21 -38.13 8.11
N ALA A 421 9.26 -37.33 7.95
CA ALA A 421 10.34 -37.59 6.99
C ALA A 421 11.36 -38.64 7.47
N GLY A 422 11.36 -39.02 8.76
CA GLY A 422 12.39 -39.89 9.33
C GLY A 422 13.78 -39.23 9.40
N ALA A 423 13.82 -37.91 9.61
CA ALA A 423 15.04 -37.12 9.59
C ALA A 423 15.88 -37.30 10.86
N GLN A 424 17.20 -37.20 10.74
CA GLN A 424 18.14 -37.07 11.85
C GLN A 424 18.34 -35.59 12.18
N VAL A 425 17.96 -35.18 13.38
CA VAL A 425 17.86 -33.75 13.73
C VAL A 425 19.06 -33.29 14.55
N THR A 426 19.71 -32.22 14.12
CA THR A 426 20.72 -31.49 14.90
C THR A 426 20.15 -30.12 15.28
N TYR A 427 19.90 -29.91 16.56
CA TYR A 427 19.37 -28.63 17.04
C TYR A 427 20.48 -27.58 17.17
N LEU A 428 20.19 -26.36 16.75
CA LEU A 428 21.04 -25.19 16.87
C LEU A 428 20.47 -24.27 17.95
N GLU A 429 21.29 -23.91 18.93
CA GLU A 429 20.86 -23.08 20.04
C GLU A 429 20.97 -21.59 19.69
N ALA A 430 19.93 -20.83 20.01
CA ALA A 430 19.93 -19.38 19.93
C ALA A 430 20.62 -18.76 21.16
N TYR A 431 21.22 -17.56 21.01
CA TYR A 431 21.76 -16.87 22.19
C TYR A 431 20.63 -16.37 23.08
N PRO A 432 20.75 -16.43 24.42
CA PRO A 432 19.72 -15.90 25.31
C PRO A 432 19.82 -14.38 25.45
N LEU A 433 18.67 -13.72 25.62
CA LEU A 433 18.55 -12.32 26.02
C LEU A 433 17.89 -12.27 27.40
N HIS A 434 18.67 -12.62 28.44
CA HIS A 434 18.18 -12.84 29.80
C HIS A 434 17.44 -11.64 30.40
N GLU A 435 17.91 -10.42 30.12
CA GLU A 435 17.28 -9.19 30.62
C GLU A 435 15.81 -9.06 30.18
N TYR A 436 15.50 -9.55 28.98
CA TYR A 436 14.16 -9.47 28.39
C TYR A 436 13.40 -10.80 28.45
N SER A 437 14.01 -11.86 28.99
CA SER A 437 13.47 -13.22 28.96
C SER A 437 13.13 -13.71 27.53
N MET A 438 13.93 -13.29 26.55
CA MET A 438 13.76 -13.59 25.13
C MET A 438 14.87 -14.50 24.60
N TYR A 439 14.61 -15.13 23.47
CA TYR A 439 15.64 -15.80 22.69
C TYR A 439 16.08 -14.92 21.53
N GLY A 440 17.40 -14.89 21.33
CA GLY A 440 18.07 -14.29 20.20
C GLY A 440 17.91 -15.09 18.91
N ALA A 441 18.82 -14.84 17.99
CA ALA A 441 19.03 -15.65 16.80
C ALA A 441 20.09 -16.75 17.04
N VAL A 442 20.14 -17.76 16.17
CA VAL A 442 21.24 -18.71 16.09
C VAL A 442 22.47 -18.00 15.50
N PRO A 443 23.61 -17.93 16.21
CA PRO A 443 24.80 -17.26 15.68
C PRO A 443 25.33 -17.96 14.42
N ILE A 444 25.63 -17.20 13.34
CA ILE A 444 26.23 -17.74 12.11
C ILE A 444 27.49 -18.58 12.41
N ARG A 445 28.28 -18.14 13.38
CA ARG A 445 29.46 -18.88 13.85
C ARG A 445 29.10 -20.30 14.31
N HIS A 446 28.05 -20.44 15.10
CA HIS A 446 27.57 -21.73 15.61
C HIS A 446 27.16 -22.64 14.44
N ILE A 447 26.41 -22.12 13.47
CA ILE A 447 25.99 -22.87 12.27
C ILE A 447 27.21 -23.39 11.50
N LYS A 448 28.21 -22.52 11.27
CA LYS A 448 29.44 -22.89 10.56
C LYS A 448 30.24 -23.95 11.30
N GLU A 449 30.38 -23.82 12.61
CA GLU A 449 31.08 -24.79 13.45
C GLU A 449 30.41 -26.17 13.34
N THR A 450 29.08 -26.25 13.46
CA THR A 450 28.33 -27.50 13.28
C THR A 450 28.52 -28.10 11.89
N LEU A 451 28.45 -27.31 10.82
CA LEU A 451 28.68 -27.80 9.45
C LEU A 451 30.12 -28.33 9.25
N LEU A 452 31.12 -27.66 9.82
CA LEU A 452 32.52 -28.09 9.74
C LEU A 452 32.78 -29.35 10.57
N GLU A 453 32.11 -29.52 11.70
CA GLU A 453 32.14 -30.76 12.50
C GLU A 453 31.56 -31.94 11.72
N LEU A 454 30.40 -31.76 11.10
CA LEU A 454 29.79 -32.78 10.23
C LEU A 454 30.67 -33.10 9.00
N ARG A 455 31.42 -32.10 8.49
CA ARG A 455 32.42 -32.33 7.44
C ARG A 455 33.56 -33.23 7.93
N ARG A 456 34.13 -32.92 9.11
CA ARG A 456 35.20 -33.72 9.73
C ARG A 456 34.74 -35.14 10.05
N ALA A 457 33.48 -35.31 10.42
CA ALA A 457 32.86 -36.61 10.67
C ALA A 457 32.49 -37.39 9.40
N GLY A 458 32.66 -36.81 8.20
CA GLY A 458 32.32 -37.45 6.93
C GLY A 458 30.82 -37.57 6.66
N THR A 459 29.96 -36.82 7.37
CA THR A 459 28.50 -36.89 7.26
C THR A 459 27.86 -35.64 6.65
N LEU A 460 28.66 -34.64 6.23
CA LEU A 460 28.15 -33.40 5.61
C LEU A 460 27.30 -33.65 4.34
N ASN A 461 27.57 -34.73 3.62
CA ASN A 461 26.78 -35.13 2.45
C ASN A 461 25.33 -35.51 2.81
N ARG A 462 25.09 -35.98 4.04
CA ARG A 462 23.74 -36.29 4.56
C ARG A 462 22.98 -35.06 5.01
N VAL A 463 23.63 -33.92 5.23
CA VAL A 463 22.94 -32.67 5.53
C VAL A 463 22.12 -32.26 4.31
N ARG A 464 20.80 -32.11 4.47
CA ARG A 464 19.90 -31.70 3.38
C ARG A 464 19.20 -30.39 3.59
N MET A 465 19.19 -29.87 4.80
CA MET A 465 18.38 -28.70 5.11
C MET A 465 18.91 -28.00 6.35
N VAL A 466 18.89 -26.66 6.31
CA VAL A 466 19.06 -25.79 7.49
C VAL A 466 17.76 -25.01 7.64
N LEU A 467 17.10 -25.18 8.79
CA LEU A 467 15.83 -24.56 9.14
C LEU A 467 16.05 -23.52 10.24
N LEU A 468 15.76 -22.25 9.94
CA LEU A 468 15.89 -21.14 10.88
C LEU A 468 14.62 -20.30 10.86
N THR A 469 14.16 -19.88 12.04
CA THR A 469 12.99 -19.00 12.18
C THR A 469 13.41 -17.55 11.94
N ASN A 470 12.93 -16.91 10.88
CA ASN A 470 13.29 -15.54 10.54
C ASN A 470 12.07 -14.69 10.14
N CYS A 471 11.74 -13.60 10.84
CA CYS A 471 12.37 -13.13 12.08
C CYS A 471 12.05 -14.04 13.28
N THR A 472 12.77 -13.87 14.39
CA THR A 472 12.32 -14.47 15.66
C THR A 472 10.96 -13.89 16.08
N PHE A 473 10.27 -14.55 17.01
CA PHE A 473 8.99 -14.05 17.54
C PHE A 473 9.10 -12.61 18.08
N ASP A 474 10.25 -12.28 18.68
CA ASP A 474 10.54 -10.98 19.27
C ASP A 474 11.12 -9.95 18.26
N GLY A 475 11.17 -10.29 16.97
CA GLY A 475 11.53 -9.34 15.90
C GLY A 475 13.03 -9.25 15.57
N ILE A 476 13.83 -10.25 15.94
CA ILE A 476 15.25 -10.29 15.56
C ILE A 476 15.36 -10.86 14.15
N VAL A 477 15.91 -10.06 13.23
CA VAL A 477 16.02 -10.37 11.79
C VAL A 477 17.45 -10.77 11.45
N TYR A 478 17.61 -11.87 10.72
CA TYR A 478 18.91 -12.29 10.22
C TYR A 478 19.36 -11.44 9.03
N ASN A 479 20.68 -11.22 8.88
CA ASN A 479 21.24 -10.89 7.57
C ASN A 479 21.26 -12.19 6.73
N VAL A 480 20.19 -12.38 5.95
CA VAL A 480 19.95 -13.60 5.17
C VAL A 480 21.03 -13.82 4.11
N GLU A 481 21.46 -12.77 3.42
CA GLU A 481 22.49 -12.86 2.38
C GLU A 481 23.81 -13.39 2.96
N ARG A 482 24.28 -12.77 4.04
CA ARG A 482 25.52 -13.19 4.71
C ARG A 482 25.40 -14.62 5.23
N LEU A 483 24.27 -14.96 5.85
CA LEU A 483 24.00 -16.32 6.34
C LEU A 483 24.12 -17.35 5.20
N MET A 484 23.47 -17.09 4.06
CA MET A 484 23.49 -18.00 2.91
C MET A 484 24.88 -18.14 2.31
N LEU A 485 25.62 -17.03 2.11
CA LEU A 485 26.99 -17.06 1.59
C LEU A 485 27.92 -17.91 2.47
N GLU A 486 27.83 -17.76 3.79
CA GLU A 486 28.65 -18.48 4.76
C GLU A 486 28.32 -19.99 4.80
N CYS A 487 27.04 -20.35 4.70
CA CYS A 487 26.60 -21.74 4.61
C CYS A 487 27.05 -22.39 3.28
N LEU A 488 26.86 -21.70 2.16
CA LEU A 488 27.20 -22.20 0.82
C LEU A 488 28.71 -22.35 0.61
N ALA A 489 29.54 -21.53 1.27
CA ALA A 489 30.99 -21.70 1.27
C ALA A 489 31.43 -23.05 1.89
N ILE A 490 30.62 -23.62 2.80
CA ILE A 490 30.87 -24.92 3.42
C ILE A 490 30.11 -26.04 2.68
N LYS A 491 28.90 -25.80 2.19
CA LYS A 491 28.13 -26.80 1.45
C LYS A 491 27.43 -26.14 0.26
N PRO A 492 28.06 -26.13 -0.92
CA PRO A 492 27.50 -25.48 -2.11
C PRO A 492 26.15 -26.04 -2.57
N GLU A 493 25.86 -27.31 -2.28
CA GLU A 493 24.61 -27.98 -2.66
C GLU A 493 23.52 -27.89 -1.56
N MET A 494 23.55 -26.90 -0.67
CA MET A 494 22.57 -26.79 0.42
C MET A 494 21.27 -26.14 -0.07
N PRO A 495 20.11 -26.82 0.02
CA PRO A 495 18.80 -26.18 -0.03
C PRO A 495 18.60 -25.36 1.25
N GLY A 496 18.33 -24.06 1.12
CA GLY A 496 17.88 -23.22 2.23
C GLY A 496 16.35 -23.19 2.27
N ASP A 497 15.76 -23.26 3.47
CA ASP A 497 14.35 -22.99 3.71
C ASP A 497 14.25 -21.99 4.86
N GLN A 498 13.54 -20.88 4.63
CA GLN A 498 13.24 -19.87 5.64
C GLN A 498 11.73 -19.84 5.79
N ALA A 499 11.26 -20.14 6.99
CA ALA A 499 9.84 -20.14 7.34
C ALA A 499 9.59 -19.27 8.58
#